data_AF-A0AAV8WZC0-F1
#
_entry.id   AF-A0AAV8WZC0-F1
#
_cell.length_a   1.000
_cell.length_b   1.000
_cell.length_c   1.000
_cell.angle_alpha   90.00
_cell.angle_beta   90.00
_cell.angle_gamma   90.00
#
_symmetry.space_group_name_H-M   'P 1'
#
loop_
_entity.id
_entity.type
_entity.pdbx_description
1 polymer ?
#
loop_
_entity_poly.entity_id
_entity_poly.type
_entity_poly.pdbx_seq_one_letter_code
_entity_poly.pdbx_strand_id
1 'polypeptide(L)' 'MLRATDVRYTRSVGIPAFGFSPMCNTHPLLHNHDEYLNKDVFLKGIEIYCRILKSVANLEN' A
#
# COMPACT_ATOMS: atom_id res chain seq x y z
N MET A 1 -2.76 10.44 -8.64
CA MET A 1 -2.73 9.57 -9.83
C MET A 1 -3.69 8.41 -9.61
N LEU A 2 -4.84 8.38 -10.27
CA LEU A 2 -5.79 7.26 -10.23
C LEU A 2 -5.21 6.13 -11.10
N ARG A 3 -4.31 5.32 -10.53
CA ARG A 3 -3.89 4.08 -11.16
C ARG A 3 -5.05 3.09 -11.12
N ALA A 4 -5.28 2.38 -12.22
CA ALA A 4 -6.14 1.21 -12.20
C ALA A 4 -5.46 0.15 -11.33
N THR A 5 -5.93 0.00 -10.09
CA THR A 5 -5.43 -0.99 -9.14
C THR A 5 -6.40 -2.17 -9.06
N ASP A 6 -5.90 -3.34 -8.66
CA ASP A 6 -6.70 -4.57 -8.54
C ASP A 6 -7.90 -4.41 -7.59
N VAL A 7 -7.81 -3.42 -6.68
CA VAL A 7 -8.89 -2.99 -5.79
C VAL A 7 -10.21 -2.70 -6.52
N ARG A 8 -10.16 -2.32 -7.81
CA ARG A 8 -11.35 -2.12 -8.63
C ARG A 8 -12.16 -3.41 -8.73
N TYR A 9 -11.49 -4.52 -9.03
CA TYR A 9 -12.14 -5.82 -9.21
C TYR A 9 -12.55 -6.43 -7.87
N THR A 10 -11.72 -6.30 -6.83
CA THR A 10 -12.08 -6.74 -5.47
C THR A 10 -13.34 -6.04 -4.96
N ARG A 11 -13.45 -4.72 -5.16
CA ARG A 11 -14.67 -3.99 -4.78
C ARG A 11 -15.88 -4.39 -5.62
N SER A 12 -15.70 -4.76 -6.91
CA SER A 12 -16.81 -5.17 -7.76
C SER A 12 -17.51 -6.46 -7.31
N VAL A 13 -16.84 -7.30 -6.51
CA VAL A 13 -17.42 -8.52 -5.92
C VAL A 13 -17.92 -8.30 -4.48
N GLY A 14 -18.06 -7.05 -4.03
CA GLY A 14 -18.62 -6.70 -2.73
C GLY A 14 -17.65 -6.73 -1.55
N ILE A 15 -16.36 -6.98 -1.78
CA ILE A 15 -15.35 -7.01 -0.72
C ILE A 15 -14.81 -5.58 -0.47
N PRO A 16 -14.88 -5.05 0.77
CA PRO A 16 -14.25 -3.78 1.11
C PRO A 16 -12.73 -3.85 0.92
N ALA A 17 -12.17 -2.97 0.09
CA ALA A 17 -10.74 -2.96 -0.19
C ALA A 17 -10.23 -1.56 -0.54
N PHE A 18 -8.95 -1.29 -0.22
CA PHE A 18 -8.24 -0.07 -0.57
C PHE A 18 -6.80 -0.40 -1.00
N GLY A 19 -6.21 0.45 -1.85
CA GLY A 19 -4.79 0.38 -2.20
C GLY A 19 -3.98 1.31 -1.30
N PHE A 20 -2.90 0.80 -0.72
CA PHE A 20 -2.02 1.58 0.15
C PHE A 20 -0.56 1.20 -0.14
N SER A 21 0.34 2.19 -0.09
CA SER A 21 1.78 1.96 -0.18
C SER A 21 2.48 2.93 0.77
N PRO A 22 3.26 2.44 1.74
CA PRO A 22 3.90 3.27 2.77
C PRO A 22 5.18 3.96 2.24
N MET A 23 5.05 4.73 1.16
CA MET A 23 6.15 5.45 0.50
C MET A 23 6.16 6.94 0.90
N CYS A 24 6.16 7.19 2.21
CA CYS A 24 6.15 8.56 2.74
C CYS A 24 7.38 9.33 2.25
N ASN A 25 7.21 10.61 1.91
CA ASN A 25 8.28 11.52 1.45
C ASN A 25 9.11 10.98 0.28
N THR A 26 8.54 10.11 -0.56
CA THR A 26 9.19 9.56 -1.75
C THR A 26 8.63 10.24 -3.01
N HIS A 27 9.52 10.63 -3.94
CA HIS A 27 9.10 11.21 -5.20
C HIS A 27 8.34 10.15 -6.05
N PRO A 28 7.23 10.50 -6.71
CA PRO A 28 6.47 9.54 -7.51
C PRO A 28 7.20 9.23 -8.82
N LEU A 29 8.02 8.18 -8.82
CA LEU A 29 8.82 7.72 -9.97
C LEU A 29 8.27 6.48 -10.66
N LEU A 30 7.05 6.07 -10.32
CA LEU A 30 6.49 4.81 -10.79
C LEU A 30 6.31 4.82 -12.31
N HIS A 31 7.03 3.93 -13.01
CA HIS A 31 7.18 3.90 -14.48
C HIS A 31 8.00 5.05 -15.09
N ASN A 32 8.89 5.67 -14.32
CA ASN A 32 9.82 6.67 -14.83
C ASN A 32 11.26 6.12 -14.83
N HIS A 33 12.16 6.86 -15.48
CA HIS A 33 13.60 6.58 -15.45
C HIS A 33 14.13 6.70 -14.01
N ASP A 34 15.14 5.88 -13.69
CA ASP A 34 15.78 5.83 -12.38
C ASP A 34 14.79 5.65 -11.22
N GLU A 35 13.77 4.78 -11.39
CA GLU A 35 12.84 4.43 -10.31
C GLU A 35 13.60 3.84 -9.11
N TYR A 36 13.48 4.49 -7.95
CA TYR A 36 14.11 4.04 -6.71
C TYR A 36 13.21 4.27 -5.50
N LEU A 37 13.52 3.56 -4.41
CA LEU A 37 12.95 3.77 -3.08
C LEU A 37 14.08 3.81 -2.06
N ASN A 38 14.03 4.76 -1.14
CA ASN A 38 15.00 4.81 -0.04
C ASN A 38 14.83 3.56 0.86
N LYS A 39 15.94 2.90 1.19
CA LYS A 39 15.94 1.67 2.00
C LYS A 39 15.24 1.82 3.35
N ASP A 40 15.35 2.98 3.99
CA ASP A 40 14.75 3.23 5.31
C ASP A 40 13.23 3.39 5.19
N VAL A 41 12.75 3.97 4.08
CA VAL A 41 11.30 4.01 3.75
C VAL A 41 10.77 2.61 3.49
N PHE A 42 11.52 1.77 2.76
CA PHE A 42 11.17 0.37 2.54
C PHE A 42 11.06 -0.41 3.87
N LEU A 43 12.10 -0.33 4.71
CA LEU A 43 12.11 -0.99 6.03
C LEU A 43 10.99 -0.47 6.93
N LYS A 44 10.72 0.84 6.92
CA LYS A 44 9.59 1.40 7.66
C LYS A 44 8.24 0.89 7.15
N GLY A 45 8.13 0.68 5.84
CA GLY A 45 6.96 0.07 5.22
C GLY A 45 6.63 -1.31 5.76
N ILE A 46 7.66 -2.15 5.99
CA ILE A 46 7.49 -3.48 6.61
C ILE A 46 6.89 -3.35 8.00
N GLU A 47 7.41 -2.45 8.85
CA GLU A 47 6.87 -2.22 10.20
C GLU A 47 5.40 -1.78 10.16
N ILE A 48 5.05 -0.92 9.21
CA ILE A 48 3.67 -0.43 9.03
C ILE A 48 2.75 -1.58 8.63
N TYR A 49 3.12 -2.40 7.65
CA TYR A 49 2.31 -3.57 7.26
C TYR A 49 2.16 -4.57 8.40
N CYS A 50 3.22 -4.85 9.16
CA CYS A 50 3.13 -5.72 10.34
C CYS A 50 2.09 -5.22 11.37
N ARG A 51 1.94 -3.90 11.54
CA ARG A 51 0.91 -3.31 12.40
C ARG A 51 -0.48 -3.41 11.77
N ILE A 52 -0.62 -3.03 10.50
CA ILE A 52 -1.90 -3.08 9.77
C ILE A 52 -2.46 -4.51 9.77
N LEU A 53 -1.64 -5.51 9.43
CA LEU A 53 -2.07 -6.91 9.40
C LEU A 53 -2.56 -7.38 10.77
N LYS A 54 -1.84 -7.03 11.85
CA LYS A 54 -2.28 -7.34 13.22
C LYS A 54 -3.61 -6.68 13.55
N SER A 55 -3.80 -5.41 13.20
CA SER A 55 -5.04 -4.69 13.49
C SER A 55 -6.22 -5.23 12.68
N VAL A 56 -6.04 -5.48 11.39
CA VAL A 56 -7.11 -5.98 10.49
C VAL A 56 -7.47 -7.43 10.78
N ALA A 57 -6.52 -8.25 11.23
CA ALA A 57 -6.79 -9.64 11.62
C ALA A 57 -7.47 -9.79 12.99
N ASN A 58 -7.52 -8.72 13.79
CA ASN A 58 -8.09 -8.73 15.14
C ASN A 58 -9.14 -7.63 15.29
N LEU A 59 -10.08 -7.55 14.35
CA LEU A 59 -11.23 -6.65 14.46
C LEU A 59 -12.23 -7.23 15.48
N GLU A 60 -12.70 -6.41 16.40
CA GLU A 60 -13.86 -6.73 17.23
C GLU A 60 -15.14 -6.62 16.37
N ASN A 61 -16.08 -7.55 16.58
CA ASN A 61 -17.37 -7.56 15.88
C ASN A 61 -18.38 -6.62 16.54
#